data_AF-A0AA39UX69-F1
#
_entry.id   AF-A0AA39UX69-F1
#
_cell.length_a   1.000
_cell.length_b   1.000
_cell.length_c   1.000
_cell.angle_alpha   90.00
_cell.angle_beta   90.00
_cell.angle_gamma   90.00
#
_symmetry.space_group_name_H-M   'P 1'
#
loop_
_entity.id
_entity.type
_entity.pdbx_description
1 polymer ?
#
loop_
_entity_poly.entity_id
_entity_poly.type
_entity_poly.pdbx_seq_one_letter_code
_entity_poly.pdbx_strand_id
1 'polypeptide(L)'
;MFSFSALLLTVATALMVRGQDNSTEVAVADSLTPASSYNAPLTPWEQDATPGWFYGNNPSNLPTSFTDLPGSRTATCAGSYRNVTTASIAPRMGPLASNDGYYQSFSNLTGATQAGDYMTYGLVETVDDCKAMCNSVNGCAFVNTYHDVNGKNGSPLLTCSLFTQCHSSSDAINRGGQSQPDGSIDFITSSDGYCKQRCWCPLN
;
A
#
# COMPACT_ATOMS: atom_id res chain seq x y z
N MET A 1 -17.64 -51.88 -44.13
CA MET A 1 -16.52 -51.37 -43.30
C MET A 1 -15.72 -50.48 -44.24
N PHE A 2 -15.64 -49.16 -44.12
CA PHE A 2 -15.41 -48.31 -42.95
C PHE A 2 -16.26 -47.04 -42.99
N SER A 3 -16.69 -46.57 -41.81
CA SER A 3 -17.37 -45.28 -41.59
C SER A 3 -16.34 -44.28 -41.08
N PHE A 4 -16.27 -43.09 -41.65
CA PHE A 4 -15.48 -41.98 -41.14
C PHE A 4 -16.41 -40.81 -40.78
N SER A 5 -16.56 -40.55 -39.48
CA SER A 5 -17.16 -39.32 -38.95
C SER A 5 -16.17 -38.18 -39.09
N ALA A 6 -16.55 -37.12 -39.79
CA ALA A 6 -15.82 -35.85 -39.80
C ALA A 6 -16.43 -34.91 -38.75
N LEU A 7 -15.59 -34.52 -37.79
CA LEU A 7 -15.87 -33.58 -36.70
C LEU A 7 -15.89 -32.15 -37.26
N LEU A 8 -17.01 -31.44 -37.10
CA LEU A 8 -17.13 -30.01 -37.40
C LEU A 8 -16.48 -29.18 -36.27
N LEU A 9 -15.33 -28.55 -36.55
CA LEU A 9 -14.83 -27.43 -35.74
C LEU A 9 -15.28 -26.11 -36.36
N THR A 10 -16.19 -25.41 -35.69
CA THR A 10 -16.47 -23.99 -35.93
C THR A 10 -15.37 -23.15 -35.29
N VAL A 11 -14.50 -22.56 -36.11
CA VAL A 11 -13.56 -21.52 -35.68
C VAL A 11 -14.27 -20.18 -35.77
N ALA A 12 -14.64 -19.61 -34.62
CA ALA A 12 -15.04 -18.21 -34.53
C ALA A 12 -13.79 -17.33 -34.54
N THR A 13 -13.39 -16.83 -35.71
CA THR A 13 -12.45 -15.70 -35.78
C THR A 13 -13.22 -14.40 -35.63
N ALA A 14 -13.23 -13.87 -34.41
CA ALA A 14 -13.54 -12.47 -34.16
C ALA A 14 -12.40 -11.86 -33.33
N LEU A 15 -11.36 -11.38 -34.01
CA LEU A 15 -10.47 -10.38 -33.44
C LEU A 15 -10.68 -9.09 -34.22
N MET A 16 -11.51 -8.21 -33.65
CA MET A 16 -11.48 -6.80 -34.04
C MET A 16 -10.24 -6.19 -33.39
N VAL A 17 -9.17 -5.99 -34.17
CA VAL A 17 -8.07 -5.11 -33.77
C VAL A 17 -8.54 -3.69 -34.06
N ARG A 18 -9.06 -3.02 -33.03
CA ARG A 18 -9.22 -1.56 -33.01
C ARG A 18 -8.09 -0.97 -32.17
N GLY A 19 -7.44 0.03 -32.73
CA GLY A 19 -6.73 1.05 -31.95
C GLY A 19 -5.29 0.71 -31.63
N GLN A 20 -4.41 1.15 -32.51
CA GLN A 20 -3.05 1.52 -32.17
C GLN A 20 -3.11 2.59 -31.07
N ASP A 21 -2.77 2.22 -29.84
CA ASP A 21 -2.37 3.20 -28.82
C ASP A 21 -0.99 2.85 -28.28
N ASN A 22 -0.08 3.79 -28.51
CA ASN A 22 1.30 3.78 -28.09
C ASN A 22 1.33 4.13 -26.60
N SER A 23 1.09 3.16 -25.73
CA SER A 23 1.19 3.33 -24.27
C SER A 23 1.59 2.02 -23.61
N THR A 24 2.89 1.80 -23.42
CA THR A 24 3.45 0.69 -22.62
C THR A 24 3.18 0.81 -21.12
N GLU A 25 2.18 1.59 -20.69
CA GLU A 25 1.91 1.90 -19.27
C GLU A 25 0.55 1.36 -18.76
N VAL A 26 -0.14 0.51 -19.52
CA VAL A 26 -1.54 0.12 -19.20
C VAL A 26 -1.70 -1.33 -18.71
N ALA A 27 -0.67 -2.19 -18.75
CA ALA A 27 -0.84 -3.59 -18.32
C ALA A 27 -0.62 -3.84 -16.82
N VAL A 28 0.04 -2.95 -16.09
CA VAL A 28 0.49 -3.23 -14.72
C VAL A 28 -0.52 -2.77 -13.66
N ALA A 29 -1.22 -1.66 -13.89
CA ALA A 29 -2.26 -1.16 -12.98
C ALA A 29 -3.47 -2.11 -12.88
N ASP A 30 -3.84 -2.78 -13.98
CA ASP A 30 -4.93 -3.77 -14.02
C ASP A 30 -4.59 -5.09 -13.28
N SER A 31 -3.32 -5.30 -12.89
CA SER A 31 -2.89 -6.48 -12.11
C SER A 31 -3.01 -6.31 -10.59
N LEU A 32 -3.21 -5.08 -10.13
CA LEU A 32 -3.25 -4.73 -8.71
C LEU A 32 -4.66 -4.96 -8.15
N THR A 33 -4.88 -6.09 -7.47
CA THR A 33 -6.19 -6.43 -6.92
C THR A 33 -6.10 -6.86 -5.46
N PRO A 34 -7.19 -6.75 -4.68
CA PRO A 34 -7.24 -7.34 -3.34
C PRO A 34 -6.93 -8.84 -3.34
N ALA A 35 -7.28 -9.57 -4.40
CA ALA A 35 -7.05 -11.01 -4.51
C ALA A 35 -5.56 -11.38 -4.62
N SER A 36 -4.72 -10.47 -5.14
CA SER A 36 -3.27 -10.65 -5.21
C SER A 36 -2.52 -9.98 -4.06
N SER A 37 -3.22 -9.49 -3.02
CA SER A 37 -2.65 -8.57 -2.02
C SER A 37 -1.90 -7.41 -2.67
N TYR A 38 -2.43 -6.93 -3.80
CA TYR A 38 -1.80 -5.92 -4.64
C TYR A 38 -0.34 -6.27 -5.02
N ASN A 39 -0.09 -7.54 -5.32
CA ASN A 39 1.21 -8.15 -5.64
C ASN A 39 2.21 -8.22 -4.47
N ALA A 40 1.76 -8.02 -3.22
CA ALA A 40 2.54 -8.25 -1.99
C ALA A 40 1.87 -9.30 -1.07
N PRO A 41 1.83 -10.58 -1.49
CA PRO A 41 1.11 -11.62 -0.75
C PRO A 41 1.76 -11.99 0.59
N LEU A 42 3.09 -11.81 0.68
CA LEU A 42 3.83 -12.00 1.92
C LEU A 42 3.83 -10.71 2.73
N THR A 43 3.72 -10.87 4.03
CA THR A 43 3.82 -9.78 4.99
C THR A 43 5.28 -9.30 5.09
N PRO A 44 5.54 -8.04 5.46
CA PRO A 44 6.90 -7.49 5.48
C PRO A 44 7.87 -8.16 6.48
N TRP A 45 7.38 -9.00 7.39
CA TRP A 45 8.22 -9.73 8.36
C TRP A 45 8.49 -11.18 7.94
N GLU A 46 7.97 -11.62 6.80
CA GLU A 46 8.21 -12.93 6.25
C GLU A 46 9.46 -12.93 5.36
N GLN A 47 10.16 -14.05 5.34
CA GLN A 47 11.30 -14.26 4.45
C GLN A 47 10.84 -14.17 2.98
N ASP A 48 11.68 -13.57 2.13
CA ASP A 48 11.43 -13.38 0.69
C ASP A 48 10.24 -12.46 0.36
N ALA A 49 9.74 -11.69 1.34
CA ALA A 49 8.72 -10.69 1.10
C ALA A 49 9.22 -9.60 0.14
N THR A 50 8.40 -9.28 -0.87
CA THR A 50 8.66 -8.18 -1.81
C THR A 50 7.50 -7.19 -1.82
N PRO A 51 7.78 -5.87 -1.92
CA PRO A 51 6.75 -4.85 -2.03
C PRO A 51 5.92 -5.06 -3.30
N GLY A 52 4.64 -4.70 -3.23
CA GLY A 52 3.70 -4.90 -4.34
C GLY A 52 3.71 -3.75 -5.36
N TRP A 53 4.13 -2.55 -4.92
CA TRP A 53 4.16 -1.34 -5.74
C TRP A 53 5.12 -0.27 -5.20
N PHE A 54 5.28 0.78 -6.01
CA PHE A 54 5.87 2.05 -5.62
C PHE A 54 4.85 3.18 -5.73
N TYR A 55 4.79 4.05 -4.73
CA TYR A 55 3.92 5.21 -4.73
C TYR A 55 4.72 6.46 -4.36
N GLY A 56 4.96 7.32 -5.35
CA GLY A 56 5.84 8.49 -5.22
C GLY A 56 6.04 9.23 -6.54
N ASN A 57 6.73 10.36 -6.48
CA ASN A 57 6.91 11.24 -7.65
C ASN A 57 8.24 11.00 -8.38
N ASN A 58 9.21 10.36 -7.72
CA ASN A 58 10.56 10.19 -8.21
C ASN A 58 10.93 8.69 -8.25
N PRO A 59 10.53 7.95 -9.30
CA PRO A 59 10.85 6.53 -9.44
C PRO A 59 12.36 6.26 -9.53
N SER A 60 13.18 7.28 -9.81
CA SER A 60 14.65 7.20 -9.71
C SER A 60 15.18 6.93 -8.30
N ASN A 61 14.34 7.12 -7.26
CA ASN A 61 14.69 6.84 -5.87
C ASN A 61 14.46 5.38 -5.49
N LEU A 62 13.91 4.56 -6.41
CA LEU A 62 13.76 3.13 -6.19
C LEU A 62 15.13 2.47 -6.01
N PRO A 63 15.29 1.61 -5.00
CA PRO A 63 16.45 0.74 -4.93
C PRO A 63 16.53 -0.10 -6.21
N THR A 64 17.75 -0.35 -6.70
CA THR A 64 18.00 -1.09 -7.95
C THR A 64 17.46 -2.54 -7.93
N SER A 65 17.15 -3.07 -6.75
CA SER A 65 16.47 -4.35 -6.56
C SER A 65 14.96 -4.33 -6.86
N PHE A 66 14.37 -3.15 -7.11
CA PHE A 66 12.93 -2.94 -7.25
C PHE A 66 12.55 -2.16 -8.52
N THR A 67 13.33 -2.30 -9.60
CA THR A 67 13.11 -1.57 -10.86
C THR A 67 11.80 -1.90 -11.57
N ASP A 68 11.19 -3.04 -11.25
CA ASP A 68 10.03 -3.59 -11.97
C ASP A 68 8.71 -3.40 -11.20
N LEU A 69 8.70 -2.58 -10.14
CA LEU A 69 7.49 -2.33 -9.37
C LEU A 69 6.44 -1.53 -10.17
N PRO A 70 5.15 -1.91 -10.11
CA PRO A 70 4.05 -1.07 -10.57
C PRO A 70 4.10 0.31 -9.89
N GLY A 71 4.13 1.39 -10.66
CA GLY A 71 4.12 2.76 -10.14
C GLY A 71 2.74 3.41 -10.23
N SER A 72 2.35 4.17 -9.21
CA SER A 72 1.22 5.12 -9.30
C SER A 72 1.68 6.52 -8.87
N ARG A 73 1.50 7.52 -9.74
CA ARG A 73 1.83 8.92 -9.44
C ARG A 73 0.70 9.56 -8.63
N THR A 74 1.02 10.39 -7.64
CA THR A 74 0.03 11.21 -6.94
C THR A 74 -0.57 12.23 -7.91
N ALA A 75 -1.84 12.10 -8.28
CA ALA A 75 -2.65 13.25 -8.65
C ALA A 75 -2.88 14.06 -7.37
N THR A 76 -2.43 15.30 -7.37
CA THR A 76 -2.65 16.28 -6.29
C THR A 76 -4.12 16.28 -5.88
N CYS A 77 -4.45 15.80 -4.68
CA CYS A 77 -5.77 16.01 -4.08
C CYS A 77 -5.89 17.48 -3.62
N ALA A 78 -5.91 18.42 -4.55
CA ALA A 78 -6.34 19.80 -4.31
C ALA A 78 -7.84 19.89 -4.64
N GLY A 79 -8.69 19.64 -3.64
CA GLY A 79 -10.13 19.49 -3.89
C GLY A 79 -11.04 19.78 -2.68
N SER A 80 -11.16 21.06 -2.32
CA SER A 80 -12.33 21.68 -1.70
C SER A 80 -12.90 21.08 -0.40
N TYR A 81 -12.36 21.53 0.74
CA TYR A 81 -13.16 21.63 1.97
C TYR A 81 -13.81 23.01 2.02
N ARG A 82 -15.07 23.10 1.58
CA ARG A 82 -15.89 24.31 1.78
C ARG A 82 -16.30 24.41 3.25
N ASN A 83 -16.20 25.64 3.76
CA ASN A 83 -16.57 26.09 5.09
C ASN A 83 -17.86 25.46 5.65
N VAL A 84 -17.78 24.90 6.87
CA VAL A 84 -18.92 24.87 7.79
C VAL A 84 -18.42 25.31 9.17
N THR A 85 -18.76 26.55 9.52
CA THR A 85 -18.59 27.14 10.84
C THR A 85 -19.67 26.63 11.82
N THR A 86 -19.24 26.43 13.07
CA THR A 86 -20.01 26.45 14.33
C THR A 86 -21.11 25.41 14.55
N ALA A 87 -20.89 24.46 15.47
CA ALA A 87 -21.27 24.61 16.88
C ALA A 87 -20.79 23.40 17.71
N SER A 88 -20.32 23.72 18.90
CA SER A 88 -19.66 22.87 19.90
C SER A 88 -20.61 21.97 20.68
N ILE A 89 -20.38 20.65 20.67
CA ILE A 89 -20.64 19.72 21.78
C ILE A 89 -19.53 18.65 21.74
N ALA A 90 -18.67 18.61 22.76
CA ALA A 90 -17.55 17.67 22.84
C ALA A 90 -17.98 16.33 23.48
N PRO A 91 -17.52 15.20 22.93
CA PRO A 91 -16.98 14.15 23.79
C PRO A 91 -15.62 13.62 23.31
N ARG A 92 -14.72 13.46 24.30
CA ARG A 92 -13.44 12.71 24.30
C ARG A 92 -12.48 13.01 23.14
N MET A 93 -11.49 13.86 23.41
CA MET A 93 -10.33 14.11 22.56
C MET A 93 -9.58 12.79 22.26
N GLY A 94 -9.80 12.25 21.05
CA GLY A 94 -8.72 11.59 20.33
C GLY A 94 -7.66 12.62 19.93
N PRO A 95 -6.42 12.20 19.64
CA PRO A 95 -5.38 13.11 19.16
C PRO A 95 -5.91 13.92 17.95
N LEU A 96 -5.56 15.21 17.93
CA LEU A 96 -6.04 16.21 16.98
C LEU A 96 -6.06 15.63 15.57
N ALA A 97 -7.26 15.60 14.99
CA ALA A 97 -7.48 15.23 13.61
C ALA A 97 -6.56 16.07 12.71
N SER A 98 -5.64 15.41 11.99
CA SER A 98 -4.96 16.08 10.88
C SER A 98 -6.01 16.38 9.79
N ASN A 99 -5.84 17.50 9.08
CA ASN A 99 -6.74 17.93 7.99
C ASN A 99 -6.77 16.93 6.82
N ASP A 100 -5.94 15.89 6.85
CA ASP A 100 -5.87 14.80 5.88
C ASP A 100 -6.83 13.63 6.17
N GLY A 101 -7.60 13.69 7.27
CA GLY A 101 -8.52 12.61 7.67
C GLY A 101 -7.85 11.46 8.40
N TYR A 102 -6.64 11.62 8.93
CA TYR A 102 -5.94 10.63 9.76
C TYR A 102 -5.63 11.18 11.15
N TYR A 103 -5.47 10.28 12.12
CA TYR A 103 -4.85 10.60 13.40
C TYR A 103 -3.68 9.66 13.66
N GLN A 104 -2.61 10.20 14.24
CA GLN A 104 -1.44 9.41 14.60
C GLN A 104 -1.73 8.60 15.88
N SER A 105 -1.60 7.28 15.77
CA SER A 105 -1.84 6.31 16.85
C SER A 105 -0.60 6.03 17.68
N PHE A 106 0.57 6.04 17.04
CA PHE A 106 1.88 5.93 17.67
C PHE A 106 2.95 6.55 16.77
N SER A 107 4.11 6.85 17.35
CA SER A 107 5.23 7.43 16.61
C SER A 107 6.59 6.99 17.12
N ASN A 108 7.56 7.05 16.21
CA ASN A 108 8.99 6.86 16.44
C ASN A 108 9.34 5.58 17.21
N LEU A 109 8.69 4.46 16.85
CA LEU A 109 8.98 3.16 17.42
C LEU A 109 10.04 2.43 16.59
N THR A 110 10.74 1.48 17.22
CA THR A 110 11.70 0.58 16.53
C THR A 110 11.05 -0.72 16.11
N GLY A 111 9.74 -0.72 15.87
CA GLY A 111 8.97 -1.91 15.53
C GLY A 111 7.81 -1.57 14.62
N ALA A 112 7.61 -2.36 13.57
CA ALA A 112 6.50 -2.26 12.65
C ALA A 112 5.28 -3.01 13.18
N THR A 113 4.09 -2.61 12.72
CA THR A 113 2.83 -3.28 13.03
C THR A 113 2.87 -4.70 12.48
N GLN A 114 2.59 -5.68 13.35
CA GLN A 114 2.43 -7.07 12.99
C GLN A 114 1.03 -7.53 13.42
N ALA A 115 0.12 -7.64 12.46
CA ALA A 115 -1.28 -7.96 12.71
C ALA A 115 -1.89 -8.80 11.59
N GLY A 116 -2.96 -9.55 11.91
CA GLY A 116 -3.58 -10.52 11.02
C GLY A 116 -4.50 -9.92 9.95
N ASP A 117 -4.81 -8.64 10.03
CA ASP A 117 -5.67 -7.91 9.10
C ASP A 117 -4.88 -7.05 8.09
N TYR A 118 -3.61 -7.42 7.91
CA TYR A 118 -2.70 -6.94 6.89
C TYR A 118 -3.30 -7.09 5.48
N MET A 119 -3.06 -6.10 4.63
CA MET A 119 -3.54 -6.08 3.25
C MET A 119 -2.41 -6.19 2.23
N THR A 120 -1.42 -5.31 2.36
CA THR A 120 -0.32 -5.15 1.39
C THR A 120 0.73 -4.19 1.94
N TYR A 121 1.86 -4.08 1.26
CA TYR A 121 2.84 -3.03 1.48
C TYR A 121 3.48 -2.55 0.18
N GLY A 122 3.99 -1.33 0.24
CA GLY A 122 4.76 -0.72 -0.83
C GLY A 122 5.84 0.22 -0.31
N LEU A 123 6.61 0.76 -1.24
CA LEU A 123 7.63 1.77 -0.94
C LEU A 123 7.13 3.16 -1.30
N VAL A 124 7.37 4.12 -0.42
CA VAL A 124 6.94 5.52 -0.58
C VAL A 124 8.02 6.50 -0.15
N GLU A 125 7.96 7.74 -0.66
CA GLU A 125 8.90 8.80 -0.28
C GLU A 125 8.51 9.48 1.03
N THR A 126 7.20 9.65 1.28
CA THR A 126 6.69 10.38 2.45
C THR A 126 5.55 9.66 3.15
N VAL A 127 5.28 10.07 4.39
CA VAL A 127 4.09 9.63 5.14
C VAL A 127 2.80 9.99 4.40
N ASP A 128 2.74 11.13 3.72
CA ASP A 128 1.54 11.55 3.00
C ASP A 128 1.33 10.71 1.73
N ASP A 129 2.39 10.28 1.08
CA ASP A 129 2.33 9.29 -0.01
C ASP A 129 1.76 7.95 0.49
N CYS A 130 2.15 7.52 1.69
CA CYS A 130 1.59 6.31 2.32
C CYS A 130 0.08 6.44 2.59
N LYS A 131 -0.37 7.59 3.11
CA LYS A 131 -1.80 7.86 3.33
C LYS A 131 -2.56 7.92 2.01
N ALA A 132 -1.98 8.52 0.97
CA ALA A 132 -2.57 8.57 -0.36
C ALA A 132 -2.68 7.17 -0.98
N MET A 133 -1.68 6.33 -0.79
CA MET A 133 -1.69 4.92 -1.15
C MET A 133 -2.82 4.16 -0.41
N CYS A 134 -3.01 4.39 0.89
CA CYS A 134 -4.16 3.83 1.61
C CYS A 134 -5.51 4.39 1.13
N ASN A 135 -5.57 5.61 0.59
CA ASN A 135 -6.80 6.18 0.05
C ASN A 135 -7.21 5.53 -1.28
N SER A 136 -6.27 5.02 -2.07
CA SER A 136 -6.57 4.28 -3.31
C SER A 136 -6.95 2.81 -3.08
N VAL A 137 -6.65 2.29 -1.88
CA VAL A 137 -6.93 0.89 -1.49
C VAL A 137 -8.27 0.80 -0.77
N ASN A 138 -9.25 0.18 -1.44
CA ASN A 138 -10.55 -0.06 -0.85
C ASN A 138 -10.42 -0.92 0.42
N GLY A 139 -11.02 -0.45 1.52
CA GLY A 139 -10.98 -1.13 2.82
C GLY A 139 -9.76 -0.81 3.68
N CYS A 140 -8.74 -0.10 3.17
CA CYS A 140 -7.63 0.34 4.00
C CYS A 140 -8.11 1.35 5.06
N ALA A 141 -7.82 1.08 6.33
CA ALA A 141 -8.22 1.91 7.46
C ALA A 141 -7.01 2.42 8.27
N PHE A 142 -5.84 1.85 8.06
CA PHE A 142 -4.65 2.16 8.84
C PHE A 142 -3.39 1.98 8.00
N VAL A 143 -2.41 2.83 8.27
CA VAL A 143 -1.08 2.72 7.69
C VAL A 143 -0.01 2.68 8.78
N ASN A 144 1.00 1.86 8.59
CA ASN A 144 2.25 1.93 9.34
C ASN A 144 3.42 2.20 8.39
N THR A 145 4.08 3.33 8.61
CA THR A 145 5.29 3.75 7.88
C THR A 145 6.52 3.48 8.73
N TYR A 146 7.58 2.96 8.13
CA TYR A 146 8.84 2.73 8.84
C TYR A 146 10.02 2.61 7.86
N HIS A 147 11.24 2.77 8.37
CA HIS A 147 12.44 2.40 7.63
C HIS A 147 12.82 0.96 7.94
N ASP A 148 12.93 0.17 6.88
CA ASP A 148 13.54 -1.14 6.91
C ASP A 148 15.04 -1.01 6.62
N VAL A 149 15.86 -1.17 7.66
CA VAL A 149 17.29 -0.91 7.59
C VAL A 149 18.03 -2.22 7.36
N ASN A 150 18.36 -2.53 6.11
CA ASN A 150 19.11 -3.72 5.70
C ASN A 150 20.62 -3.64 6.05
N GLY A 151 20.97 -3.24 7.27
CA GLY A 151 22.36 -3.12 7.75
C GLY A 151 23.26 -2.11 7.00
N LYS A 152 22.76 -1.42 5.98
CA LYS A 152 23.50 -0.51 5.08
C LYS A 152 22.77 0.83 4.88
N ASN A 153 22.60 1.60 5.96
CA ASN A 153 21.85 2.88 6.00
C ASN A 153 20.38 2.81 5.55
N GLY A 154 19.85 1.62 5.26
CA GLY A 154 18.45 1.38 4.91
C GLY A 154 18.07 1.91 3.53
N SER A 155 16.83 1.60 3.12
CA SER A 155 16.22 2.27 1.97
C SER A 155 15.98 3.75 2.33
N PRO A 156 16.27 4.72 1.43
CA PRO A 156 15.84 6.11 1.64
C PRO A 156 14.31 6.24 1.63
N LEU A 157 13.60 5.22 1.12
CA LEU A 157 12.16 5.14 1.09
C LEU A 157 11.62 4.57 2.39
N LEU A 158 10.40 4.98 2.74
CA LEU A 158 9.60 4.37 3.79
C LEU A 158 8.93 3.12 3.23
N THR A 159 8.94 2.06 4.03
CA THR A 159 8.00 0.97 3.87
C THR A 159 6.65 1.42 4.39
N CYS A 160 5.62 1.31 3.58
CA CYS A 160 4.24 1.65 3.92
C CYS A 160 3.40 0.36 3.90
N SER A 161 2.97 -0.08 5.08
CA SER A 161 2.13 -1.26 5.26
C SER A 161 0.69 -0.86 5.56
N LEU A 162 -0.27 -1.55 4.93
CA LEU A 162 -1.69 -1.22 4.97
C LEU A 162 -2.51 -2.30 5.71
N PHE A 163 -3.48 -1.86 6.51
CA PHE A 163 -4.31 -2.73 7.34
C PHE A 163 -5.79 -2.31 7.26
N THR A 164 -6.69 -3.29 7.48
CA THR A 164 -8.15 -3.04 7.44
C THR A 164 -8.71 -2.47 8.76
N GLN A 165 -7.95 -2.55 9.85
CA GLN A 165 -8.29 -2.05 11.17
C GLN A 165 -7.20 -1.12 11.72
N CYS A 166 -7.57 -0.30 12.71
CA CYS A 166 -6.61 0.60 13.34
C CYS A 166 -5.84 -0.09 14.45
N HIS A 167 -4.54 0.17 14.48
CA HIS A 167 -3.61 -0.40 15.44
C HIS A 167 -3.07 0.63 16.42
N SER A 168 -2.44 0.13 17.48
CA SER A 168 -1.75 0.95 18.48
C SER A 168 -0.29 0.52 18.62
N SER A 169 0.46 1.20 19.47
CA SER A 169 1.84 0.82 19.79
C SER A 169 1.99 -0.61 20.33
N SER A 170 0.92 -1.23 20.82
CA SER A 170 0.91 -2.65 21.23
C SER A 170 1.26 -3.61 20.10
N ASP A 171 0.94 -3.23 18.86
CA ASP A 171 1.06 -4.10 17.69
C ASP A 171 2.38 -3.84 16.94
N ALA A 172 3.12 -2.81 17.33
CA ALA A 172 4.41 -2.40 16.80
C ALA A 172 5.56 -3.30 17.30
N ILE A 173 5.42 -4.61 17.06
CA ILE A 173 6.28 -5.66 17.63
C ILE A 173 7.25 -6.29 16.63
N ASN A 174 7.05 -6.10 15.32
CA ASN A 174 8.00 -6.57 14.31
C ASN A 174 9.26 -5.70 14.34
N ARG A 175 10.36 -6.22 14.89
CA ARG A 175 11.63 -5.49 15.01
C ARG A 175 12.56 -5.68 13.81
N GLY A 176 12.16 -6.45 12.80
CA GLY A 176 13.06 -7.02 11.79
C GLY A 176 13.77 -8.25 12.35
N GLY A 177 15.01 -8.47 11.92
CA GLY A 177 15.84 -9.62 12.28
C GLY A 177 16.03 -10.62 11.15
N GLN A 178 15.58 -10.32 9.93
CA GLN A 178 15.78 -11.22 8.80
C GLN A 178 17.19 -11.05 8.22
N SER A 179 17.76 -12.17 7.78
CA SER A 179 19.08 -12.20 7.15
C SER A 179 18.97 -11.77 5.69
N GLN A 180 19.76 -10.76 5.33
CA GLN A 180 19.85 -10.25 3.98
C GLN A 180 20.84 -11.09 3.14
N PRO A 181 20.78 -11.05 1.80
CA PRO A 181 21.68 -11.85 0.94
C PRO A 181 23.18 -11.61 1.16
N ASP A 182 23.55 -10.46 1.73
CA ASP A 182 24.91 -10.09 2.08
C ASP A 182 25.32 -10.45 3.52
N GLY A 183 24.44 -11.15 4.26
CA GLY A 183 24.66 -11.57 5.65
C GLY A 183 24.40 -10.47 6.69
N SER A 184 23.99 -9.27 6.29
CA SER A 184 23.50 -8.27 7.24
C SER A 184 22.14 -8.67 7.81
N ILE A 185 21.81 -8.12 8.98
CA ILE A 185 20.51 -8.32 9.63
C ILE A 185 19.74 -7.01 9.53
N ASP A 186 18.49 -7.09 9.08
CA ASP A 186 17.63 -5.93 9.04
C ASP A 186 17.08 -5.54 10.42
N PHE A 187 16.68 -4.28 10.54
CA PHE A 187 16.00 -3.78 11.73
C PHE A 187 15.10 -2.60 11.38
N ILE A 188 14.03 -2.44 12.17
CA ILE A 188 13.03 -1.40 11.95
C ILE A 188 13.36 -0.13 12.74
N THR A 189 13.27 1.02 12.08
CA THR A 189 13.38 2.35 12.71
C THR A 189 12.30 3.30 12.23
N SER A 190 12.09 4.39 13.00
CA SER A 190 11.15 5.47 12.65
C SER A 190 9.74 4.98 12.31
N SER A 191 9.23 4.03 13.08
CA SER A 191 7.91 3.44 12.86
C SER A 191 6.80 4.32 13.42
N ASP A 192 5.94 4.79 12.53
CA ASP A 192 4.79 5.65 12.83
C ASP A 192 3.50 4.98 12.33
N GLY A 193 2.41 5.10 13.10
CA GLY A 193 1.13 4.49 12.79
C GLY A 193 0.02 5.53 12.68
N TYR A 194 -0.77 5.49 11.60
CA TYR A 194 -1.86 6.44 11.36
C TYR A 194 -3.16 5.71 11.03
N CYS A 195 -4.21 6.02 11.80
CA CYS A 195 -5.55 5.50 11.58
C CYS A 195 -6.37 6.51 10.80
N LYS A 196 -7.12 6.05 9.79
CA LYS A 196 -8.15 6.86 9.15
C LYS A 196 -9.20 7.23 10.18
N GLN A 197 -9.48 8.52 10.28
CA GLN A 197 -10.66 9.00 10.98
C GLN A 197 -11.87 8.45 10.25
N ARG A 198 -12.66 7.64 10.92
CA ARG A 198 -14.01 7.37 10.44
C ARG A 198 -14.84 8.59 10.79
N CYS A 199 -15.39 9.26 9.79
CA CYS A 199 -16.49 10.20 10.03
C CYS A 199 -17.59 9.40 10.74
N TRP A 200 -17.75 9.63 12.03
CA TRP A 200 -18.88 9.10 12.77
C TRP A 200 -20.12 9.84 12.28
N CYS A 201 -20.85 9.26 11.34
CA CYS A 201 -22.26 9.59 11.16
C CYS A 201 -23.04 8.74 12.17
N PRO A 202 -23.71 9.32 13.17
CA PRO A 202 -24.62 8.56 14.00
C PRO A 202 -25.71 8.01 13.08
N LEU A 203 -25.79 6.69 12.98
CA LEU A 203 -26.94 6.05 12.38
C LEU A 203 -28.14 6.36 13.30
N ASN A 204 -29.09 7.13 12.78
CA ASN A 204 -30.43 7.27 13.38
C ASN A 204 -31.21 5.97 13.23
#